data_AF-A0A1V5PH03-F1
#
_entry.id   AF-A0A1V5PH03-F1
#
_cell.length_a   1.000
_cell.length_b   1.000
_cell.length_c   1.000
_cell.angle_alpha   90.00
_cell.angle_beta   90.00
_cell.angle_gamma   90.00
#
_symmetry.space_group_name_H-M   'P 1'
#
loop_
_entity.id
_entity.type
_entity.pdbx_description
1 polymer ?
#
loop_
_entity_poly.entity_id
_entity_poly.type
_entity_poly.pdbx_seq_one_letter_code
_entity_poly.pdbx_strand_id
1 'polypeptide(L)' 'MHKDAPHLDGAYAAFGKVTDGMDTVNSIAECETDYNDMPHDPQIMKTVTVETFGTTYPEPVKI' A
#
# COMPACT_ATOMS: atom_id res chain seq x y z
N MET A 1 0.65 11.41 -10.11
CA MET A 1 1.68 11.62 -9.08
C MET A 1 1.05 12.00 -7.74
N HIS A 2 1.43 11.30 -6.65
CA HIS A 2 0.83 11.39 -5.31
C HIS A 2 0.95 12.79 -4.69
N LYS A 3 -0.08 13.20 -3.95
CA LYS A 3 -0.20 14.50 -3.26
C LYS A 3 -0.93 14.33 -1.94
N ASP A 4 -0.89 15.35 -1.10
CA ASP A 4 -1.66 15.40 0.14
C ASP A 4 -3.16 15.26 -0.14
N ALA A 5 -3.84 14.46 0.69
CA ALA A 5 -5.27 14.17 0.58
C ALA A 5 -6.02 14.57 1.87
N PRO A 6 -6.04 15.86 2.26
CA PRO A 6 -6.61 16.30 3.54
C PRO A 6 -8.12 16.04 3.66
N HIS A 7 -8.81 15.82 2.54
CA HIS A 7 -10.23 15.44 2.52
C HIS A 7 -10.49 14.03 3.08
N LEU A 8 -9.45 13.22 3.28
CA LEU A 8 -9.54 11.90 3.92
C LEU A 8 -9.28 11.95 5.43
N ASP A 9 -8.84 13.09 5.96
CA ASP A 9 -8.50 13.24 7.37
C ASP A 9 -9.73 13.00 8.26
N GLY A 10 -9.58 12.13 9.26
CA GLY A 10 -10.67 11.70 10.14
C GLY A 10 -11.63 10.67 9.53
N ALA A 11 -11.62 10.47 8.20
CA ALA A 11 -12.41 9.44 7.53
C ALA A 11 -11.65 8.10 7.42
N TYR A 12 -10.32 8.13 7.35
CA TYR A 12 -9.48 6.93 7.25
C TYR A 12 -8.35 6.94 8.29
N ALA A 13 -8.06 5.77 8.87
CA ALA A 13 -6.96 5.59 9.81
C ALA A 13 -5.64 5.39 9.07
N ALA A 14 -4.81 6.43 9.02
CA ALA A 14 -3.44 6.30 8.55
C ALA A 14 -2.61 5.46 9.56
N PHE A 15 -2.05 4.33 9.11
CA PHE A 15 -1.30 3.40 9.97
C PHE A 15 0.18 3.26 9.60
N GLY A 16 0.61 3.86 8.49
CA GLY A 16 1.98 3.75 8.01
C GLY A 16 2.27 4.72 6.86
N LYS A 17 3.53 4.76 6.44
CA LYS A 17 3.98 5.51 5.27
C LYS A 17 5.07 4.74 4.54
N VAL A 18 5.18 4.95 3.23
CA VAL A 18 6.29 4.44 2.44
C VAL A 18 7.55 5.24 2.81
N THR A 19 8.60 4.54 3.24
CA THR A 19 9.89 5.16 3.59
C THR A 19 10.94 5.02 2.50
N ASP A 20 10.77 4.05 1.59
CA ASP A 20 11.65 3.77 0.47
C ASP A 20 10.85 3.14 -0.69
N GLY A 21 11.35 3.27 -1.92
CA GLY A 21 10.71 2.70 -3.12
C GLY A 21 9.57 3.55 -3.72
N MET A 22 9.60 4.88 -3.53
CA MET A 22 8.57 5.78 -4.11
C MET A 22 8.56 5.79 -5.64
N ASP A 23 9.68 5.47 -6.29
CA ASP A 23 9.76 5.23 -7.73
C ASP A 23 8.90 4.02 -8.17
N THR A 24 8.91 2.94 -7.38
CA THR A 24 8.06 1.77 -7.60
C THR A 24 6.59 2.12 -7.41
N VAL A 25 6.28 2.91 -6.38
CA VAL A 25 4.92 3.44 -6.13
C VAL A 25 4.42 4.25 -7.34
N ASN A 26 5.27 5.10 -7.92
CA ASN A 26 4.93 5.86 -9.11
C ASN A 26 4.70 4.98 -10.34
N SER A 27 5.59 3.99 -10.55
CA SER A 27 5.45 3.02 -11.65
C SER A 27 4.12 2.27 -11.59
N ILE A 28 3.70 1.86 -10.39
CA ILE A 28 2.38 1.24 -10.17
C ILE A 28 1.25 2.22 -10.52
N ALA A 29 1.33 3.48 -10.08
CA ALA A 29 0.30 4.48 -10.33
C ALA A 29 0.20 4.94 -11.79
N GLU A 30 1.25 4.71 -12.58
CA GLU A 30 1.35 5.11 -14.00
C GLU A 30 1.10 3.95 -14.97
N CYS A 31 0.76 2.75 -14.47
CA CYS A 31 0.45 1.59 -15.31
C CYS A 31 -0.83 1.80 -16.15
N GLU A 32 -0.93 1.06 -17.26
CA GLU A 32 -2.10 1.12 -18.13
C GLU A 32 -3.33 0.56 -17.42
N THR A 33 -4.43 1.30 -17.45
CA THR A 33 -5.68 1.00 -16.75
C THR A 33 -6.86 1.00 -17.71
N ASP A 34 -7.92 0.29 -17.32
CA ASP A 34 -9.19 0.32 -18.02
C ASP A 34 -10.04 1.54 -17.64
N TYR A 35 -11.27 1.61 -18.15
CA TYR A 35 -12.19 2.72 -17.89
C TYR A 35 -12.58 2.89 -16.41
N ASN A 36 -12.38 1.88 -15.57
CA ASN A 36 -12.68 1.90 -14.14
C ASN A 36 -11.42 2.04 -13.27
N ASP A 37 -10.32 2.54 -13.84
CA ASP A 37 -9.01 2.67 -13.19
C ASP A 37 -8.40 1.32 -12.75
N MET A 38 -8.86 0.19 -13.31
CA MET A 38 -8.28 -1.13 -13.01
C MET A 38 -7.06 -1.40 -13.90
N PRO A 39 -5.88 -1.74 -13.35
CA PRO A 39 -4.72 -2.10 -14.15
C PRO A 39 -4.99 -3.27 -15.11
N HIS A 40 -4.57 -3.14 -16.36
CA HIS A 40 -4.64 -4.25 -17.32
C HIS A 40 -3.75 -5.42 -16.89
N ASP A 41 -2.54 -5.11 -16.44
CA ASP A 41 -1.64 -6.05 -15.80
C ASP A 41 -1.76 -5.91 -14.28
N PRO A 42 -2.23 -6.94 -13.55
CA PRO A 42 -2.39 -6.86 -12.10
C PRO A 42 -1.07 -6.64 -11.34
N GLN A 43 -1.06 -5.66 -10.46
CA GLN A 43 0.08 -5.35 -9.58
C GLN A 43 -0.06 -6.11 -8.25
N ILE A 44 0.58 -7.28 -8.14
CA ILE A 44 0.36 -8.24 -7.04
C ILE A 44 1.60 -8.37 -6.14
N MET A 45 1.41 -8.25 -4.82
CA MET A 45 2.44 -8.57 -3.82
C MET A 45 2.71 -10.08 -3.80
N LYS A 46 3.96 -10.48 -4.06
CA LYS A 46 4.37 -11.91 -4.04
C LYS A 46 4.78 -12.39 -2.65
N THR A 47 5.49 -11.55 -1.91
CA THR A 47 6.00 -11.83 -0.57
C THR A 47 5.93 -10.57 0.25
N VAL A 48 5.56 -10.69 1.52
CA VAL A 48 5.58 -9.61 2.50
C VAL A 48 6.38 -10.08 3.70
N THR A 49 7.31 -9.24 4.16
CA THR A 49 8.08 -9.48 5.37
C THR A 49 7.81 -8.36 6.36
N VAL A 50 7.89 -8.69 7.64
CA VAL A 50 7.73 -7.72 8.73
C VAL A 50 8.93 -7.84 9.65
N GLU A 51 9.58 -6.71 9.90
CA GLU A 51 10.54 -6.60 10.98
C GLU A 51 9.77 -6.39 12.29
N THR A 52 9.93 -7.33 13.23
CA THR A 52 9.17 -7.28 14.50
C THR A 52 9.88 -6.48 15.59
N PHE A 53 11.05 -5.92 15.31
CA PHE A 53 11.87 -5.14 16.25
C PHE A 53 12.06 -5.84 17.61
N GLY A 54 12.27 -7.16 17.58
CA GLY A 54 12.46 -7.98 18.78
C GLY A 54 11.16 -8.29 19.56
N THR A 55 10.00 -7.88 19.05
CA THR A 55 8.69 -8.19 19.64
C THR A 55 8.16 -9.51 19.07
N THR A 56 7.56 -10.34 19.92
CA THR A 56 6.84 -11.55 19.50
C THR A 56 5.35 -11.24 19.43
N TYR A 57 4.75 -11.43 18.26
CA TYR A 57 3.31 -11.30 18.05
C TYR A 57 2.66 -12.68 18.03
N PRO A 58 1.47 -12.85 18.64
CA PRO A 58 0.72 -14.09 18.51
C PRO A 58 0.27 -14.30 17.06
N GLU A 59 0.00 -15.55 16.69
CA GLU A 59 -0.61 -15.87 15.40
C GLU A 59 -1.93 -15.11 15.22
N PRO A 60 -2.25 -14.63 14.00
CA PRO A 60 -3.50 -13.93 13.73
C PRO A 60 -4.70 -14.83 14.05
N VAL A 61 -5.64 -14.31 14.82
CA VAL A 61 -6.94 -14.99 15.02
C VAL A 61 -7.78 -14.77 13.76
N LYS A 62 -8.12 -15.84 13.05
CA LYS A 62 -9.09 -15.78 11.97
C LYS A 62 -10.47 -15.55 12.56
N ILE A 63 -11.12 -14.46 12.14
CA ILE A 63 -12.52 -14.13 12.46
C ILE A 63 -13.40 -14.59 11.31
#